data_AF-A0A4S5A5W3-F1
#
_entry.id   AF-A0A4S5A5W3-F1
#
_cell.length_a   1.000
_cell.length_b   1.000
_cell.length_c   1.000
_cell.angle_alpha   90.00
_cell.angle_beta   90.00
_cell.angle_gamma   90.00
#
_symmetry.space_group_name_H-M   'P 1'
#
loop_
_entity.id
_entity.type
_entity.pdbx_description
1 polymer ?
#
loop_
_entity_poly.entity_id
_entity_poly.type
_entity_poly.pdbx_seq_one_letter_code
_entity_poly.pdbx_strand_id
1 'polypeptide(L)'
;MWTGPPDPNRSPTRRPSAIHPLRFLLLPVVLLALLPLAACSDDAPPPSSSGGAFDDVAQLMQRTLNVRAAALRQRDEARFRRTLDRSDAALVEQQVTYFHNISQLPVGVLRLRLDADTVTPEDGTGDYWAEVVVVLRLDGYDAAAVRTLDRYRFTPSKNGARMVIASTTDHAWEADRPGNAQPWDLGRVHVEQAVGVLGIFDDATADHAEAVVEAASNGQYDVRAVVGADDSPSSSGVVVYSLADPAFLRGLAGRTVGDPDRADGLTIAVPVDASDLSKGVASYRMFLNPRVLDVEPGVLGRLVRHELTHATLGKRGHGAPLWLSEGIAEYVSVRQMPPGRRRLPASALSVGGAAEDLPGEEEFSGAQAEAWYAVSWWVCEYVASTYGEQMLFELLDRLADGADQDDVLPEVLGITPAQLTQRGVALMTTTYDR
;
A
#
# COMPACT_ATOMS: atom_id res chain seq x y z
N MET A 1 -20.09 1.69 35.41
CA MET A 1 -20.74 1.25 36.67
C MET A 1 -19.71 0.41 37.42
N TRP A 2 -19.45 0.73 38.70
CA TRP A 2 -18.33 0.30 39.60
C TRP A 2 -16.95 0.89 39.22
N THR A 3 -16.31 1.90 39.82
CA THR A 3 -16.08 2.52 41.16
C THR A 3 -14.85 2.02 41.95
N GLY A 4 -13.84 2.89 42.09
CA GLY A 4 -12.76 2.86 43.09
C GLY A 4 -11.69 3.95 42.84
N PRO A 5 -11.41 4.91 43.77
CA PRO A 5 -10.64 6.13 43.50
C PRO A 5 -9.16 6.05 43.96
N PRO A 6 -8.23 6.90 43.44
CA PRO A 6 -6.93 7.11 44.03
C PRO A 6 -6.86 8.35 44.95
N ASP A 7 -6.23 8.15 46.11
CA ASP A 7 -5.98 9.13 47.18
C ASP A 7 -4.78 10.06 46.82
N PRO A 8 -4.83 11.38 47.11
CA PRO A 8 -3.79 12.34 46.77
C PRO A 8 -2.88 12.64 47.98
N ASN A 9 -1.56 12.61 47.80
CA ASN A 9 -0.63 13.52 48.49
C ASN A 9 0.84 13.16 48.19
N ARG A 10 1.54 14.05 47.46
CA ARG A 10 2.73 14.77 47.95
C ARG A 10 3.49 15.43 46.79
N SER A 11 3.35 16.74 46.70
CA SER A 11 4.38 17.66 46.20
C SER A 11 5.02 18.37 47.43
N PRO A 12 5.91 19.38 47.31
CA PRO A 12 6.62 19.91 46.13
C PRO A 12 8.10 20.31 46.41
N THR A 13 8.70 21.00 45.42
CA THR A 13 9.83 21.96 45.51
C THR A 13 11.25 21.37 45.44
N ARG A 14 12.27 21.95 44.78
CA ARG A 14 12.53 23.36 44.39
C ARG A 14 13.62 23.41 43.29
N ARG A 15 13.47 24.39 42.39
CA ARG A 15 14.41 24.99 41.40
C ARG A 15 15.69 25.62 42.05
N PRO A 16 16.60 26.34 41.35
CA PRO A 16 17.08 26.35 39.93
C PRO A 16 18.63 26.57 39.76
N SER A 17 19.07 26.67 38.48
CA SER A 17 20.15 27.57 37.94
C SER A 17 21.63 27.29 38.29
N ALA A 18 22.67 27.63 37.50
CA ALA A 18 22.89 28.13 36.14
C ALA A 18 24.44 28.21 35.90
N ILE A 19 24.85 28.65 34.69
CA ILE A 19 26.14 29.35 34.34
C ILE A 19 27.42 28.47 34.24
N HIS A 20 27.90 28.06 33.05
CA HIS A 20 28.83 28.74 32.09
C HIS A 20 30.36 28.51 32.35
N PRO A 21 31.28 28.77 31.39
CA PRO A 21 32.28 27.81 30.85
C PRO A 21 33.76 28.22 31.08
N LEU A 22 34.75 27.42 30.64
CA LEU A 22 36.14 27.80 30.23
C LEU A 22 36.93 26.53 29.81
N ARG A 23 37.37 26.33 28.55
CA ARG A 23 38.70 26.67 27.94
C ARG A 23 39.96 26.35 28.78
N PHE A 24 40.87 25.51 28.24
CA PHE A 24 42.36 25.62 28.16
C PHE A 24 42.90 24.33 27.48
N LEU A 25 43.39 24.35 26.24
CA LEU A 25 44.78 24.60 25.73
C LEU A 25 45.86 23.54 26.07
N LEU A 26 46.50 23.04 24.99
CA LEU A 26 47.92 22.66 24.80
C LEU A 26 48.43 21.20 25.03
N LEU A 27 48.95 20.66 23.90
CA LEU A 27 50.00 19.62 23.65
C LEU A 27 51.21 19.67 24.61
N PRO A 28 52.14 18.66 24.71
CA PRO A 28 52.69 17.81 23.62
C PRO A 28 53.16 16.35 23.93
N VAL A 29 53.41 15.61 22.84
CA VAL A 29 54.47 14.61 22.56
C VAL A 29 55.19 13.91 23.73
N VAL A 30 55.05 12.59 23.82
CA VAL A 30 56.14 11.68 24.23
C VAL A 30 56.15 10.46 23.30
N LEU A 31 57.19 10.41 22.46
CA LEU A 31 57.65 9.23 21.74
C LEU A 31 58.39 8.34 22.75
N LEU A 32 57.97 7.08 22.91
CA LEU A 32 58.79 6.06 23.57
C LEU A 32 58.68 4.76 22.79
N ALA A 33 59.80 4.41 22.16
CA ALA A 33 60.01 3.21 21.40
C ALA A 33 60.23 2.01 22.32
N LEU A 34 59.46 0.94 22.15
CA LEU A 34 59.80 -0.41 22.63
C LEU A 34 59.28 -1.46 21.64
N LEU A 35 60.23 -2.02 20.88
CA LEU A 35 60.35 -3.39 20.34
C LEU A 35 59.11 -4.09 19.72
N PRO A 36 59.20 -4.56 18.46
CA PRO A 36 58.18 -5.44 17.89
C PRO A 36 58.37 -6.85 18.47
N LEU A 37 57.43 -7.29 19.31
CA LEU A 37 57.16 -8.71 19.45
C LEU A 37 56.59 -9.17 18.10
N ALA A 38 57.41 -9.89 17.33
CA ALA A 38 56.95 -10.68 16.21
C ALA A 38 56.03 -11.79 16.76
N ALA A 39 54.74 -11.47 16.89
CA ALA A 39 53.69 -12.46 16.87
C ALA A 39 53.31 -12.66 15.41
N CYS A 40 53.53 -13.86 14.88
CA CYS A 40 52.89 -14.30 13.66
C CYS A 40 51.38 -14.36 13.93
N SER A 41 50.67 -13.25 13.71
CA SER A 41 49.24 -13.29 13.40
C SER A 41 49.17 -13.51 11.90
N ASP A 42 48.80 -14.73 11.55
CA ASP A 42 48.57 -15.19 10.17
C ASP A 42 47.16 -14.77 9.70
N ASP A 43 46.65 -13.63 10.20
CA ASP A 43 45.38 -13.09 9.75
C ASP A 43 45.64 -12.27 8.49
N ALA A 44 45.52 -12.95 7.35
CA ALA A 44 45.25 -12.27 6.10
C ALA A 44 44.04 -11.34 6.32
N PRO A 45 44.11 -10.06 5.92
CA PRO A 45 42.93 -9.19 5.98
C PRO A 45 41.78 -9.90 5.24
N PRO A 46 40.55 -9.89 5.78
CA PRO A 46 39.43 -10.55 5.13
C PRO A 46 39.36 -10.02 3.69
N PRO A 47 39.22 -10.90 2.68
CA PRO A 47 39.16 -10.45 1.31
C PRO A 47 37.99 -9.47 1.20
N SER A 48 38.32 -8.21 0.94
CA SER A 48 37.36 -7.24 0.45
C SER A 48 37.13 -7.59 -1.03
N SER A 49 36.39 -8.68 -1.26
CA SER A 49 35.97 -9.09 -2.59
C SER A 49 34.79 -8.22 -3.02
N SER A 50 35.11 -7.06 -3.59
CA SER A 50 34.22 -6.36 -4.49
C SER A 50 34.07 -7.17 -5.79
N GLY A 51 32.88 -7.72 -6.04
CA GLY A 51 32.37 -8.19 -7.35
C GLY A 51 33.17 -9.30 -8.05
N GLY A 52 32.69 -10.55 -8.01
CA GLY A 52 33.18 -11.59 -8.93
C GLY A 52 33.26 -13.03 -8.40
N ALA A 53 33.15 -13.26 -7.08
CA ALA A 53 33.42 -14.58 -6.50
C ALA A 53 32.42 -15.68 -6.90
N PHE A 54 31.19 -15.29 -7.27
CA PHE A 54 30.10 -16.22 -7.59
C PHE A 54 29.50 -16.01 -8.99
N ASP A 55 30.19 -15.31 -9.89
CA ASP A 55 29.66 -14.93 -11.21
C ASP A 55 29.17 -16.13 -12.03
N ASP A 56 29.90 -17.25 -12.02
CA ASP A 56 29.53 -18.46 -12.74
C ASP A 56 28.24 -19.09 -12.19
N VAL A 57 28.10 -19.11 -10.87
CA VAL A 57 26.91 -19.62 -10.18
C VAL A 57 25.73 -18.68 -10.40
N ALA A 58 25.94 -17.38 -10.32
CA ALA A 58 24.95 -16.34 -10.60
C ALA A 58 24.39 -16.47 -12.03
N GLN A 59 25.25 -16.73 -13.03
CA GLN A 59 24.80 -16.99 -14.39
C GLN A 59 23.92 -18.26 -14.50
N LEU A 60 24.23 -19.33 -13.76
CA LEU A 60 23.40 -20.53 -13.73
C LEU A 60 22.03 -20.26 -13.09
N MET A 61 21.98 -19.52 -11.98
CA MET A 61 20.74 -19.09 -11.33
C MET A 61 19.89 -18.22 -12.26
N GLN A 62 20.48 -17.22 -12.90
CA GLN A 62 19.77 -16.34 -13.85
C GLN A 62 19.22 -17.12 -15.05
N ARG A 63 19.95 -18.14 -15.56
CA ARG A 63 19.42 -19.04 -16.60
C ARG A 63 18.17 -19.78 -16.13
N THR A 64 18.15 -20.27 -14.89
CA THR A 64 16.97 -20.92 -14.29
C THR A 64 15.80 -19.97 -14.14
N LEU A 65 16.03 -18.75 -13.67
CA LEU A 65 15.02 -17.70 -13.57
C LEU A 65 14.43 -17.32 -14.95
N ASN A 66 15.26 -17.26 -15.99
CA ASN A 66 14.80 -17.02 -17.37
C ASN A 66 13.88 -18.14 -17.88
N VAL A 67 14.23 -19.40 -17.61
CA VAL A 67 13.40 -20.56 -17.96
C VAL A 67 12.06 -20.50 -17.20
N ARG A 68 12.09 -20.15 -15.91
CA ARG A 68 10.91 -20.01 -15.05
C ARG A 68 9.96 -18.92 -15.56
N ALA A 69 10.48 -17.72 -15.83
CA ALA A 69 9.70 -16.60 -16.36
C ALA A 69 9.13 -16.89 -17.76
N ALA A 70 9.86 -17.63 -18.61
CA ALA A 70 9.33 -18.09 -19.90
C ALA A 70 8.20 -19.11 -19.73
N ALA A 71 8.33 -20.04 -18.78
CA ALA A 71 7.32 -21.05 -18.50
C ALA A 71 6.02 -20.43 -17.96
N LEU A 72 6.11 -19.45 -17.05
CA LEU A 72 4.95 -18.72 -16.54
C LEU A 72 4.22 -17.97 -17.67
N ARG A 73 4.95 -17.21 -18.50
CA ARG A 73 4.35 -16.49 -19.64
C ARG A 73 3.72 -17.40 -20.69
N GLN A 74 4.29 -18.58 -20.91
CA GLN A 74 3.82 -19.57 -21.88
C GLN A 74 2.78 -20.53 -21.28
N ARG A 75 2.48 -20.42 -19.98
CA ARG A 75 1.65 -21.36 -19.23
C ARG A 75 2.11 -22.82 -19.41
N ASP A 76 3.42 -23.05 -19.40
CA ASP A 76 4.05 -24.37 -19.51
C ASP A 76 4.46 -24.89 -18.12
N GLU A 77 3.52 -25.56 -17.43
CA GLU A 77 3.72 -26.07 -16.08
C GLU A 77 4.86 -27.11 -16.02
N ALA A 78 4.98 -27.96 -17.04
CA ALA A 78 6.03 -28.97 -17.08
C ALA A 78 7.43 -28.33 -17.15
N ARG A 79 7.59 -27.22 -17.89
CA ARG A 79 8.82 -26.43 -17.93
C ARG A 79 9.08 -25.68 -16.64
N PHE A 80 8.04 -25.15 -16.02
CA PHE A 80 8.12 -24.50 -14.72
C PHE A 80 8.61 -25.47 -13.64
N ARG A 81 8.02 -26.67 -13.54
CA ARG A 81 8.44 -27.71 -12.59
C ARG A 81 9.91 -28.15 -12.76
N ARG A 82 10.50 -27.99 -13.95
CA ARG A 82 11.93 -28.30 -14.19
C ARG A 82 12.89 -27.29 -13.57
N THR A 83 12.42 -26.13 -13.13
CA THR A 83 13.26 -25.11 -12.48
C THR A 83 13.37 -25.29 -10.96
N LEU A 84 12.59 -26.22 -10.40
CA LEU A 84 12.52 -26.48 -8.96
C LEU A 84 13.40 -27.68 -8.57
N ASP A 85 13.86 -27.72 -7.34
CA ASP A 85 14.25 -28.98 -6.71
C ASP A 85 13.00 -29.85 -6.55
N ARG A 86 12.97 -30.95 -7.31
CA ARG A 86 11.82 -31.87 -7.34
C ARG A 86 11.90 -32.95 -6.26
N SER A 87 12.96 -32.94 -5.44
CA SER A 87 13.07 -33.78 -4.25
C SER A 87 12.11 -33.32 -3.16
N ASP A 88 11.88 -32.01 -3.09
CA ASP A 88 11.00 -31.38 -2.12
C ASP A 88 9.57 -31.30 -2.66
N ALA A 89 8.71 -32.20 -2.18
CA ALA A 89 7.31 -32.26 -2.59
C ALA A 89 6.51 -31.02 -2.15
N ALA A 90 6.84 -30.45 -0.98
CA ALA A 90 6.14 -29.29 -0.43
C ALA A 90 6.45 -28.03 -1.26
N LEU A 91 7.72 -27.83 -1.61
CA LEU A 91 8.12 -26.78 -2.55
C LEU A 91 7.38 -26.93 -3.89
N VAL A 92 7.36 -28.14 -4.46
CA VAL A 92 6.69 -28.35 -5.75
C VAL A 92 5.20 -28.03 -5.67
N GLU A 93 4.51 -28.43 -4.60
CA GLU A 93 3.08 -28.14 -4.39
C GLU A 93 2.80 -26.64 -4.25
N GLN A 94 3.56 -25.95 -3.39
CA GLN A 94 3.46 -24.49 -3.19
C GLN A 94 3.65 -23.75 -4.51
N GLN A 95 4.70 -24.11 -5.26
CA GLN A 95 5.07 -23.41 -6.48
C GLN A 95 4.13 -23.72 -7.65
N VAL A 96 3.50 -24.89 -7.67
CA VAL A 96 2.42 -25.20 -8.64
C VAL A 96 1.18 -24.36 -8.35
N THR A 97 0.85 -24.13 -7.08
CA THR A 97 -0.21 -23.18 -6.70
C THR A 97 0.10 -21.78 -7.22
N TYR A 98 1.32 -21.28 -6.99
CA TYR A 98 1.77 -20.01 -7.55
C TYR A 98 1.66 -19.97 -9.09
N PHE A 99 2.08 -21.03 -9.78
CA PHE A 99 1.94 -21.13 -11.24
C PHE A 99 0.49 -21.00 -11.70
N HIS A 100 -0.45 -21.67 -11.02
CA HIS A 100 -1.87 -21.57 -11.33
C HIS A 100 -2.44 -20.18 -11.03
N ASN A 101 -2.01 -19.53 -9.94
CA ASN A 101 -2.38 -18.15 -9.63
C ASN A 101 -1.96 -17.20 -10.75
N ILE A 102 -0.67 -17.20 -11.12
CA ILE A 102 -0.14 -16.34 -12.20
C ILE A 102 -0.81 -16.63 -13.55
N SER A 103 -1.19 -17.88 -13.81
CA SER A 103 -1.84 -18.27 -15.08
C SER A 103 -3.25 -17.69 -15.23
N GLN A 104 -3.91 -17.29 -14.14
CA GLN A 104 -5.20 -16.63 -14.16
C GLN A 104 -5.10 -15.12 -14.48
N LEU A 105 -3.94 -14.51 -14.23
CA LEU A 105 -3.72 -13.08 -14.34
C LEU A 105 -3.43 -12.64 -15.79
N PRO A 106 -3.82 -11.40 -16.19
CA PRO A 106 -3.49 -10.82 -17.50
C PRO A 106 -2.04 -10.31 -17.54
N VAL A 107 -1.07 -11.21 -17.39
CA VAL A 107 0.36 -10.84 -17.32
C VAL A 107 0.92 -10.49 -18.69
N GLY A 108 1.24 -9.22 -18.91
CA GLY A 108 1.92 -8.75 -20.13
C GLY A 108 3.44 -8.71 -20.03
N VAL A 109 3.96 -8.35 -18.85
CA VAL A 109 5.39 -8.39 -18.55
C VAL A 109 5.62 -9.29 -17.35
N LEU A 110 6.56 -10.22 -17.50
CA LEU A 110 7.09 -11.00 -16.39
C LEU A 110 8.57 -11.29 -16.65
N ARG A 111 9.43 -10.80 -15.75
CA ARG A 111 10.86 -11.06 -15.75
C ARG A 111 11.32 -11.30 -14.32
N LEU A 112 12.24 -12.23 -14.15
CA LEU A 112 12.90 -12.52 -12.89
C LEU A 112 14.39 -12.21 -13.08
N ARG A 113 14.93 -11.28 -12.29
CA ARG A 113 16.34 -10.87 -12.37
C ARG A 113 17.03 -11.17 -11.06
N LEU A 114 18.13 -11.91 -11.14
CA LEU A 114 19.02 -12.11 -10.02
C LEU A 114 19.78 -10.81 -9.73
N ASP A 115 19.93 -10.47 -8.46
CA ASP A 115 20.97 -9.55 -8.03
C ASP A 115 22.24 -10.35 -7.69
N ALA A 116 23.22 -10.32 -8.59
CA ALA A 116 24.44 -11.12 -8.46
C ALA A 116 25.31 -10.69 -7.26
N ASP A 117 25.19 -9.43 -6.82
CA ASP A 117 25.97 -8.90 -5.70
C ASP A 117 25.44 -9.40 -4.34
N THR A 118 24.24 -9.99 -4.32
CA THR A 118 23.59 -10.54 -3.11
C THR A 118 23.77 -12.04 -2.94
N VAL A 119 24.53 -12.69 -3.83
CA VAL A 119 24.73 -14.15 -3.79
C VAL A 119 25.58 -14.52 -2.57
N THR A 120 24.99 -15.28 -1.65
CA THR A 120 25.64 -15.77 -0.44
C THR A 120 25.53 -17.29 -0.35
N PRO A 121 26.64 -18.05 -0.22
CA PRO A 121 26.59 -19.49 -0.01
C PRO A 121 25.98 -19.81 1.35
N GLU A 122 25.29 -20.94 1.45
CA GLU A 122 24.82 -21.52 2.70
C GLU A 122 25.83 -22.58 3.17
N ASP A 123 26.39 -22.37 4.36
CA ASP A 123 27.51 -23.15 4.86
C ASP A 123 27.17 -24.64 5.00
N GLY A 124 28.00 -25.49 4.38
CA GLY A 124 27.91 -26.94 4.49
C GLY A 124 26.80 -27.61 3.66
N THR A 125 25.99 -26.85 2.91
CA THR A 125 24.93 -27.41 2.05
C THR A 125 25.28 -27.39 0.57
N GLY A 126 26.10 -26.41 0.14
CA GLY A 126 26.34 -26.13 -1.28
C GLY A 126 25.21 -25.36 -1.95
N ASP A 127 24.22 -24.92 -1.16
CA ASP A 127 23.15 -24.04 -1.59
C ASP A 127 23.60 -22.57 -1.55
N TYR A 128 22.82 -21.72 -2.19
CA TYR A 128 23.08 -20.30 -2.29
C TYR A 128 21.79 -19.52 -2.15
N TRP A 129 21.81 -18.47 -1.34
CA TRP A 129 20.77 -17.47 -1.28
C TRP A 129 21.10 -16.30 -2.19
N ALA A 130 20.10 -15.72 -2.84
CA ALA A 130 20.25 -14.50 -3.63
C ALA A 130 18.93 -13.74 -3.73
N GLU A 131 18.99 -12.43 -3.78
CA GLU A 131 17.84 -11.59 -4.05
C GLU A 131 17.43 -11.71 -5.53
N VAL A 132 16.12 -11.75 -5.76
CA VAL A 132 15.49 -11.84 -7.06
C VAL A 132 14.51 -10.68 -7.20
N VAL A 133 14.77 -9.82 -8.16
CA VAL A 133 13.85 -8.76 -8.57
C VAL A 133 12.79 -9.35 -9.50
N VAL A 134 11.54 -9.34 -9.05
CA VAL A 134 10.38 -9.72 -9.83
C VAL A 134 9.85 -8.47 -10.53
N VAL A 135 9.81 -8.51 -11.86
CA VAL A 135 9.26 -7.43 -12.69
C VAL A 135 7.98 -7.92 -13.35
N LEU A 136 6.84 -7.43 -12.88
CA LEU A 136 5.51 -7.87 -13.31
C LEU A 136 4.67 -6.68 -13.79
N ARG A 137 3.91 -6.86 -14.87
CA ARG A 137 2.88 -5.90 -15.31
C ARG A 137 1.61 -6.64 -15.66
N LEU A 138 0.51 -6.22 -15.06
CA LEU A 138 -0.84 -6.62 -15.42
C LEU A 138 -1.33 -5.74 -16.58
N ASP A 139 -1.50 -6.32 -17.76
CA ASP A 139 -1.96 -5.57 -18.93
C ASP A 139 -3.38 -5.05 -18.72
N GLY A 140 -3.58 -3.76 -19.01
CA GLY A 140 -4.85 -3.05 -18.79
C GLY A 140 -5.01 -2.43 -17.39
N TYR A 141 -4.17 -2.82 -16.43
CA TYR A 141 -4.30 -2.42 -15.01
C TYR A 141 -3.06 -1.69 -14.46
N ASP A 142 -1.88 -1.97 -15.00
CA ASP A 142 -0.64 -1.30 -14.60
C ASP A 142 -0.11 -0.41 -15.73
N ALA A 143 0.09 0.87 -15.45
CA ALA A 143 0.69 1.83 -16.39
C ALA A 143 2.19 1.54 -16.66
N ALA A 144 2.87 0.91 -15.72
CA ALA A 144 4.28 0.52 -15.81
C ALA A 144 4.51 -0.83 -15.10
N ALA A 145 5.60 -1.53 -15.44
CA ALA A 145 5.93 -2.78 -14.77
C ALA A 145 6.40 -2.53 -13.33
N VAL A 146 5.76 -3.17 -12.38
CA VAL A 146 6.06 -3.12 -10.94
C VAL A 146 7.25 -4.00 -10.64
N ARG A 147 8.13 -3.50 -9.76
CA ARG A 147 9.32 -4.19 -9.26
C ARG A 147 9.12 -4.54 -7.80
N THR A 148 9.10 -5.83 -7.48
CA THR A 148 9.16 -6.33 -6.11
C THR A 148 10.43 -7.13 -5.90
N LEU A 149 10.86 -7.21 -4.64
CA LEU A 149 12.04 -7.96 -4.24
C LEU A 149 11.61 -9.25 -3.53
N ASP A 150 12.36 -10.31 -3.79
CA ASP A 150 12.20 -11.61 -3.14
C ASP A 150 13.59 -12.20 -2.89
N ARG A 151 13.71 -13.24 -2.07
CA ARG A 151 15.00 -13.91 -1.80
C ARG A 151 14.85 -15.42 -1.94
N TYR A 152 15.56 -15.96 -2.93
CA TYR A 152 15.46 -17.37 -3.31
C TYR A 152 16.68 -18.15 -2.84
N ARG A 153 16.44 -19.40 -2.46
CA ARG A 153 17.50 -20.39 -2.29
C ARG A 153 17.62 -21.22 -3.55
N PHE A 154 18.85 -21.42 -4.00
CA PHE A 154 19.20 -22.26 -5.14
C PHE A 154 20.11 -23.39 -4.70
N THR A 155 19.85 -24.60 -5.21
CA THR A 155 20.67 -25.78 -4.99
C THR A 155 21.18 -26.34 -6.32
N PRO A 156 22.38 -26.95 -6.39
CA PRO A 156 22.83 -27.66 -7.58
C PRO A 156 21.88 -28.80 -7.93
N SER A 157 21.51 -28.90 -9.21
CA SER A 157 20.80 -30.07 -9.73
C SER A 157 21.62 -31.35 -9.54
N LYS A 158 20.97 -32.52 -9.55
CA LYS A 158 21.60 -33.84 -9.33
C LYS A 158 22.84 -34.14 -10.17
N ASN A 159 22.98 -33.54 -11.35
CA ASN A 159 24.14 -33.71 -12.23
C ASN A 159 25.13 -32.53 -12.20
N GLY A 160 24.94 -31.57 -11.29
CA GLY A 160 25.79 -30.38 -11.11
C GLY A 160 25.73 -29.36 -12.24
N ALA A 161 25.00 -29.63 -13.33
CA ALA A 161 25.07 -28.82 -14.55
C ALA A 161 24.22 -27.54 -14.51
N ARG A 162 23.34 -27.41 -13.51
CA ARG A 162 22.37 -26.32 -13.35
C ARG A 162 22.14 -26.03 -11.88
N MET A 163 21.74 -24.81 -11.58
CA MET A 163 21.10 -24.45 -10.32
C MET A 163 19.58 -24.62 -10.45
N VAL A 164 18.91 -25.13 -9.44
CA VAL A 164 17.44 -25.19 -9.34
C VAL A 164 16.99 -24.48 -8.07
N ILE A 165 15.75 -24.00 -8.05
CA ILE A 165 15.19 -23.29 -6.90
C ILE A 165 14.82 -24.32 -5.83
N ALA A 166 15.36 -24.13 -4.62
CA ALA A 166 15.11 -24.95 -3.44
C ALA A 166 14.23 -24.24 -2.39
N SER A 167 14.06 -22.91 -2.50
CA SER A 167 13.08 -22.13 -1.74
C SER A 167 12.79 -20.82 -2.48
N THR A 168 11.57 -20.32 -2.38
CA THR A 168 11.20 -18.94 -2.76
C THR A 168 10.76 -18.12 -1.56
N THR A 169 11.14 -18.54 -0.35
CA THR A 169 10.71 -17.93 0.88
C THR A 169 11.87 -17.88 1.86
N ASP A 170 12.13 -16.69 2.38
CA ASP A 170 13.08 -16.40 3.46
C ASP A 170 12.37 -15.50 4.47
N HIS A 171 11.69 -16.11 5.44
CA HIS A 171 10.83 -15.40 6.38
C HIS A 171 11.56 -14.32 7.20
N ALA A 172 12.84 -14.52 7.51
CA ALA A 172 13.62 -13.52 8.24
C ALA A 172 13.90 -12.31 7.34
N TRP A 173 14.31 -12.55 6.09
CA TRP A 173 14.55 -11.48 5.13
C TRP A 173 13.28 -10.72 4.74
N GLU A 174 12.16 -11.43 4.59
CA GLU A 174 10.84 -10.87 4.27
C GLU A 174 10.30 -9.99 5.42
N ALA A 175 10.48 -10.42 6.67
CA ALA A 175 10.06 -9.66 7.84
C ALA A 175 10.74 -8.28 7.93
N ASP A 176 12.00 -8.21 7.51
CA ASP A 176 12.78 -6.96 7.46
C ASP A 176 12.44 -6.09 6.22
N ARG A 177 11.69 -6.62 5.25
CA ARG A 177 11.34 -5.95 3.98
C ARG A 177 9.85 -6.13 3.66
N PRO A 178 8.95 -5.60 4.51
CA PRO A 178 7.53 -5.74 4.29
C PRO A 178 7.08 -4.94 3.05
N GLY A 179 5.90 -5.27 2.51
CA GLY A 179 5.33 -4.60 1.33
C GLY A 179 5.77 -5.14 -0.03
N ASN A 180 6.50 -6.26 -0.06
CA ASN A 180 6.86 -6.96 -1.31
C ASN A 180 5.87 -8.07 -1.70
N ALA A 181 5.24 -8.70 -0.71
CA ALA A 181 4.32 -9.81 -0.93
C ALA A 181 3.11 -9.39 -1.77
N GLN A 182 2.78 -10.20 -2.78
CA GLN A 182 1.55 -10.06 -3.55
C GLN A 182 0.52 -11.12 -3.12
N PRO A 183 -0.79 -10.87 -3.31
CA PRO A 183 -1.83 -11.85 -3.03
C PRO A 183 -1.57 -13.25 -3.58
N TRP A 184 -1.07 -13.34 -4.81
CA TRP A 184 -0.79 -14.62 -5.49
C TRP A 184 0.47 -15.34 -5.01
N ASP A 185 1.26 -14.73 -4.12
CA ASP A 185 2.44 -15.34 -3.48
C ASP A 185 2.06 -16.10 -2.19
N LEU A 186 0.95 -15.71 -1.55
CA LEU A 186 0.60 -16.12 -0.18
C LEU A 186 -0.27 -17.38 -0.11
N GLY A 187 -1.02 -17.67 -1.16
CA GLY A 187 -1.96 -18.78 -1.18
C GLY A 187 -2.66 -18.89 -2.52
N ARG A 188 -3.59 -19.84 -2.64
CA ARG A 188 -4.45 -19.95 -3.83
C ARG A 188 -5.28 -18.68 -3.97
N VAL A 189 -5.38 -18.18 -5.20
CA VAL A 189 -6.32 -17.10 -5.54
C VAL A 189 -7.32 -17.56 -6.58
N HIS A 190 -8.49 -16.93 -6.54
CA HIS A 190 -9.52 -16.95 -7.57
C HIS A 190 -9.57 -15.59 -8.25
N VAL A 191 -9.50 -15.57 -9.58
CA VAL A 191 -9.52 -14.34 -10.37
C VAL A 191 -10.81 -14.25 -11.17
N GLU A 192 -11.54 -13.16 -10.99
CA GLU A 192 -12.75 -12.83 -11.74
C GLU A 192 -12.53 -11.52 -12.51
N GLN A 193 -13.02 -11.43 -13.75
CA GLN A 193 -12.79 -10.27 -14.60
C GLN A 193 -14.09 -9.76 -15.22
N ALA A 194 -14.24 -8.44 -15.20
CA ALA A 194 -15.23 -7.71 -15.99
C ALA A 194 -14.54 -6.58 -16.77
N VAL A 195 -15.33 -5.82 -17.55
CA VAL A 195 -14.80 -4.70 -18.34
C VAL A 195 -14.15 -3.69 -17.41
N GLY A 196 -12.82 -3.57 -17.50
CA GLY A 196 -12.05 -2.63 -16.67
C GLY A 196 -11.85 -3.05 -15.22
N VAL A 197 -12.18 -4.28 -14.83
CA VAL A 197 -12.05 -4.75 -13.44
C VAL A 197 -11.36 -6.11 -13.39
N LEU A 198 -10.33 -6.22 -12.55
CA LEU A 198 -9.68 -7.46 -12.17
C LEU A 198 -9.90 -7.71 -10.68
N GLY A 199 -10.81 -8.63 -10.34
CA GLY A 199 -11.02 -9.09 -8.98
C GLY A 199 -10.10 -10.25 -8.62
N ILE A 200 -9.49 -10.18 -7.44
CA ILE A 200 -8.61 -11.22 -6.89
C ILE A 200 -9.10 -11.55 -5.49
N PHE A 201 -9.50 -12.82 -5.33
CA PHE A 201 -10.14 -13.38 -4.15
C PHE A 201 -9.38 -14.60 -3.66
N ASP A 202 -9.63 -15.03 -2.43
CA ASP A 202 -9.18 -16.32 -1.91
C ASP A 202 -10.37 -17.28 -1.77
N ASP A 203 -10.10 -18.50 -1.34
CA ASP A 203 -11.15 -19.53 -1.18
C ASP A 203 -12.25 -19.10 -0.20
N ALA A 204 -11.99 -18.15 0.71
CA ALA A 204 -12.97 -17.66 1.69
C ALA A 204 -13.90 -16.56 1.14
N THR A 205 -13.50 -15.89 0.06
CA THR A 205 -14.19 -14.71 -0.51
C THR A 205 -14.61 -14.90 -1.96
N ALA A 206 -14.25 -16.03 -2.58
CA ALA A 206 -14.55 -16.35 -3.97
C ALA A 206 -16.07 -16.36 -4.27
N ASP A 207 -16.92 -16.75 -3.31
CA ASP A 207 -18.37 -16.76 -3.48
C ASP A 207 -18.97 -15.35 -3.68
N HIS A 208 -18.25 -14.29 -3.28
CA HIS A 208 -18.64 -12.89 -3.46
C HIS A 208 -18.03 -12.24 -4.70
N ALA A 209 -17.23 -12.97 -5.47
CA ALA A 209 -16.45 -12.41 -6.58
C ALA A 209 -17.31 -11.69 -7.62
N GLU A 210 -18.43 -12.30 -8.03
CA GLU A 210 -19.38 -11.73 -8.99
C GLU A 210 -19.95 -10.39 -8.49
N ALA A 211 -20.46 -10.36 -7.25
CA ALA A 211 -21.06 -9.16 -6.67
C ALA A 211 -20.06 -8.00 -6.52
N VAL A 212 -18.82 -8.30 -6.12
CA VAL A 212 -17.76 -7.29 -5.97
C VAL A 212 -17.32 -6.76 -7.33
N VAL A 213 -17.08 -7.64 -8.31
CA VAL A 213 -16.66 -7.24 -9.66
C VAL A 213 -17.77 -6.47 -10.38
N GLU A 214 -19.04 -6.84 -10.22
CA GLU A 214 -20.18 -6.10 -10.74
C GLU A 214 -20.28 -4.70 -10.11
N ALA A 215 -20.18 -4.61 -8.77
CA ALA A 215 -20.21 -3.33 -8.07
C ALA A 215 -19.06 -2.40 -8.53
N ALA A 216 -17.86 -2.95 -8.73
CA ALA A 216 -16.71 -2.21 -9.22
C ALA A 216 -16.89 -1.76 -10.68
N SER A 217 -17.39 -2.66 -11.54
CA SER A 217 -17.62 -2.38 -12.96
C SER A 217 -18.65 -1.25 -13.13
N ASN A 218 -19.76 -1.32 -12.40
CA ASN A 218 -20.77 -0.26 -12.40
C ASN A 218 -20.24 1.04 -11.77
N GLY A 219 -19.55 0.91 -10.64
CA GLY A 219 -18.98 2.04 -9.89
C GLY A 219 -17.99 2.88 -10.70
N GLN A 220 -17.24 2.27 -11.62
CA GLN A 220 -16.31 3.02 -12.49
C GLN A 220 -17.04 4.05 -13.36
N TYR A 221 -18.20 3.70 -13.92
CA TYR A 221 -18.99 4.63 -14.72
C TYR A 221 -19.58 5.74 -13.85
N ASP A 222 -20.09 5.37 -12.67
CA ASP A 222 -20.66 6.31 -11.71
C ASP A 222 -19.67 7.36 -11.22
N VAL A 223 -18.44 6.93 -10.90
CA VAL A 223 -17.34 7.81 -10.46
C VAL A 223 -16.88 8.70 -11.60
N ARG A 224 -16.63 8.15 -12.79
CA ARG A 224 -16.19 8.93 -13.97
C ARG A 224 -17.21 9.97 -14.42
N ALA A 225 -18.50 9.74 -14.19
CA ALA A 225 -19.54 10.73 -14.49
C ALA A 225 -19.44 12.00 -13.62
N VAL A 226 -18.79 11.92 -12.46
CA VAL A 226 -18.63 13.01 -11.48
C VAL A 226 -17.21 13.60 -11.53
N VAL A 227 -16.20 12.73 -11.43
CA VAL A 227 -14.78 13.12 -11.42
C VAL A 227 -14.30 13.56 -12.81
N GLY A 228 -14.97 13.10 -13.87
CA GLY A 228 -14.52 13.26 -15.25
C GLY A 228 -13.59 12.12 -15.69
N ALA A 229 -13.36 12.04 -17.00
CA ALA A 229 -12.30 11.20 -17.54
C ALA A 229 -10.98 11.98 -17.48
N ASP A 230 -9.95 11.40 -16.88
CA ASP A 230 -8.59 11.91 -17.06
C ASP A 230 -8.10 11.51 -18.46
N ASP A 231 -7.46 12.42 -19.17
CA ASP A 231 -6.84 12.17 -20.47
C ASP A 231 -5.51 11.39 -20.32
N SER A 232 -5.09 11.10 -19.09
CA SER A 232 -3.88 10.32 -18.79
C SER A 232 -4.01 8.85 -19.23
N PRO A 233 -3.04 8.31 -20.00
CA PRO A 233 -3.05 6.90 -20.45
C PRO A 233 -2.75 5.87 -19.34
N SER A 234 -2.78 6.25 -18.06
CA SER A 234 -2.46 5.35 -16.95
C SER A 234 -3.65 4.46 -16.60
N SER A 235 -3.54 3.16 -16.93
CA SER A 235 -4.44 2.05 -16.53
C SER A 235 -5.94 2.31 -16.70
N SER A 236 -6.54 1.74 -17.75
CA SER A 236 -7.99 1.88 -17.99
C SER A 236 -8.87 1.16 -16.96
N GLY A 237 -8.30 0.20 -16.21
CA GLY A 237 -9.01 -0.62 -15.25
C GLY A 237 -8.46 -0.57 -13.83
N VAL A 238 -9.23 -1.13 -12.90
CA VAL A 238 -8.91 -1.22 -11.46
C VAL A 238 -8.68 -2.69 -11.08
N VAL A 239 -7.76 -2.91 -10.14
CA VAL A 239 -7.61 -4.20 -9.47
C VAL A 239 -8.30 -4.13 -8.11
N VAL A 240 -9.09 -5.15 -7.80
CA VAL A 240 -9.85 -5.28 -6.56
C VAL A 240 -9.36 -6.51 -5.82
N TYR A 241 -8.97 -6.33 -4.57
CA TYR A 241 -8.64 -7.41 -3.66
C TYR A 241 -9.74 -7.58 -2.64
N SER A 242 -10.13 -8.82 -2.37
CA SER A 242 -10.77 -9.15 -1.11
C SER A 242 -10.25 -10.51 -0.68
N LEU A 243 -9.50 -10.54 0.42
CA LEU A 243 -8.80 -11.72 0.91
C LEU A 243 -9.02 -11.79 2.42
N ALA A 244 -9.27 -13.00 2.95
CA ALA A 244 -9.38 -13.25 4.38
C ALA A 244 -8.08 -12.99 5.13
N ASP A 245 -6.92 -13.28 4.50
CA ASP A 245 -5.62 -12.94 5.05
C ASP A 245 -5.11 -11.59 4.49
N PRO A 246 -5.10 -10.50 5.30
CA PRO A 246 -4.57 -9.21 4.89
C PRO A 246 -3.03 -9.15 4.90
N ALA A 247 -2.33 -10.29 5.01
CA ALA A 247 -0.88 -10.37 5.06
C ALA A 247 -0.13 -9.55 3.99
N PHE A 248 -0.68 -9.45 2.78
CA PHE A 248 -0.09 -8.65 1.70
C PHE A 248 -0.11 -7.13 1.95
N LEU A 249 -0.98 -6.66 2.85
CA LEU A 249 -1.05 -5.26 3.27
C LEU A 249 0.07 -4.86 4.24
N ARG A 250 0.77 -5.83 4.84
CA ARG A 250 1.87 -5.55 5.77
C ARG A 250 2.97 -4.76 5.06
N GLY A 251 3.36 -3.62 5.62
CA GLY A 251 4.37 -2.72 5.04
C GLY A 251 3.86 -1.77 3.96
N LEU A 252 2.54 -1.69 3.74
CA LEU A 252 1.92 -0.69 2.87
C LEU A 252 1.45 0.56 3.63
N ALA A 253 1.79 0.70 4.92
CA ALA A 253 1.50 1.90 5.69
C ALA A 253 2.04 3.16 4.99
N GLY A 254 1.21 4.21 4.88
CA GLY A 254 1.53 5.43 4.14
C GLY A 254 1.42 5.31 2.61
N ARG A 255 1.07 4.14 2.08
CA ARG A 255 0.74 3.91 0.65
C ARG A 255 -0.75 3.68 0.44
N THR A 256 -1.51 3.60 1.53
CA THR A 256 -2.96 3.47 1.53
C THR A 256 -3.60 4.84 1.76
N VAL A 257 -4.75 5.05 1.13
CA VAL A 257 -5.72 6.05 1.58
C VAL A 257 -6.61 5.36 2.61
N GLY A 258 -6.71 5.93 3.82
CA GLY A 258 -7.35 5.31 4.98
C GLY A 258 -6.41 4.46 5.86
N ASP A 259 -6.91 4.12 7.06
CA ASP A 259 -6.23 3.28 8.05
C ASP A 259 -6.51 1.77 7.79
N PRO A 260 -5.49 0.97 7.43
CA PRO A 260 -5.66 -0.46 7.13
C PRO A 260 -6.27 -1.30 8.26
N ASP A 261 -6.06 -0.92 9.52
CA ASP A 261 -6.53 -1.71 10.67
C ASP A 261 -8.00 -1.42 10.99
N ARG A 262 -8.56 -0.34 10.44
CA ARG A 262 -9.91 0.13 10.76
C ARG A 262 -10.85 0.17 9.56
N ALA A 263 -10.33 0.27 8.35
CA ALA A 263 -11.14 0.56 7.18
C ALA A 263 -11.89 -0.66 6.62
N ASP A 264 -13.09 -0.41 6.12
CA ASP A 264 -13.90 -1.38 5.37
C ASP A 264 -13.39 -1.57 3.93
N GLY A 265 -12.76 -0.54 3.38
CA GLY A 265 -12.08 -0.52 2.10
C GLY A 265 -10.80 0.31 2.19
N LEU A 266 -9.86 0.07 1.27
CA LEU A 266 -8.62 0.82 1.17
C LEU A 266 -8.27 1.00 -0.29
N THR A 267 -7.72 2.16 -0.63
CA THR A 267 -7.06 2.38 -1.92
C THR A 267 -5.55 2.36 -1.73
N ILE A 268 -4.86 1.54 -2.52
CA ILE A 268 -3.44 1.22 -2.42
C ILE A 268 -2.73 1.80 -3.64
N ALA A 269 -1.80 2.73 -3.41
CA ALA A 269 -0.85 3.17 -4.42
C ALA A 269 0.23 2.10 -4.62
N VAL A 270 0.32 1.54 -5.82
CA VAL A 270 1.35 0.54 -6.16
C VAL A 270 2.54 1.24 -6.81
N PRO A 271 3.68 1.41 -6.12
CA PRO A 271 4.83 2.06 -6.71
C PRO A 271 5.42 1.22 -7.84
N VAL A 272 6.03 1.87 -8.84
CA VAL A 272 6.81 1.18 -9.88
C VAL A 272 7.99 0.43 -9.27
N ASP A 273 8.62 1.02 -8.26
CA ASP A 273 9.70 0.43 -7.49
C ASP A 273 9.58 0.86 -6.02
N ALA A 274 9.41 -0.11 -5.11
CA ALA A 274 9.27 0.17 -3.68
C ALA A 274 10.55 0.75 -3.05
N SER A 275 11.71 0.55 -3.70
CA SER A 275 13.01 1.09 -3.25
C SER A 275 13.31 2.49 -3.79
N ASP A 276 12.58 2.94 -4.83
CA ASP A 276 12.73 4.25 -5.45
C ASP A 276 11.37 4.83 -5.84
N LEU A 277 10.72 5.51 -4.89
CA LEU A 277 9.41 6.11 -5.07
C LEU A 277 9.40 7.23 -6.14
N SER A 278 10.57 7.76 -6.52
CA SER A 278 10.67 8.77 -7.60
C SER A 278 10.30 8.20 -8.97
N LYS A 279 10.26 6.87 -9.12
CA LYS A 279 9.78 6.18 -10.33
C LYS A 279 8.27 6.30 -10.54
N GLY A 280 7.53 6.80 -9.55
CA GLY A 280 6.10 7.01 -9.62
C GLY A 280 5.28 5.77 -9.28
N VAL A 281 3.98 5.87 -9.57
CA VAL A 281 2.95 4.87 -9.24
C VAL A 281 2.55 4.14 -10.52
N ALA A 282 2.54 2.80 -10.48
CA ALA A 282 2.13 1.96 -11.60
C ALA A 282 0.60 1.85 -11.71
N SER A 283 -0.09 1.80 -10.57
CA SER A 283 -1.55 1.66 -10.50
C SER A 283 -2.08 2.06 -9.13
N TYR A 284 -3.38 2.36 -9.06
CA TYR A 284 -4.13 2.43 -7.81
C TYR A 284 -5.08 1.23 -7.74
N ARG A 285 -4.96 0.44 -6.69
CA ARG A 285 -5.73 -0.80 -6.50
C ARG A 285 -6.60 -0.64 -5.27
N MET A 286 -7.72 -1.34 -5.19
CA MET A 286 -8.59 -1.30 -4.01
C MET A 286 -8.56 -2.63 -3.26
N PHE A 287 -8.68 -2.57 -1.94
CA PHE A 287 -8.92 -3.70 -1.07
C PHE A 287 -10.26 -3.52 -0.38
N LEU A 288 -11.06 -4.58 -0.29
CA LEU A 288 -12.30 -4.62 0.47
C LEU A 288 -12.16 -5.66 1.56
N ASN A 289 -12.44 -5.26 2.79
CA ASN A 289 -12.40 -6.15 3.94
C ASN A 289 -13.51 -7.21 3.80
N PRO A 290 -13.23 -8.51 4.00
CA PRO A 290 -14.25 -9.56 3.92
C PRO A 290 -15.50 -9.31 4.78
N ARG A 291 -15.35 -8.58 5.90
CA ARG A 291 -16.47 -8.23 6.80
C ARG A 291 -17.58 -7.41 6.15
N VAL A 292 -17.31 -6.75 5.02
CA VAL A 292 -18.28 -5.93 4.29
C VAL A 292 -18.85 -6.60 3.04
N LEU A 293 -18.55 -7.88 2.81
CA LEU A 293 -19.06 -8.57 1.62
C LEU A 293 -20.50 -9.06 1.79
N ASP A 294 -20.92 -9.35 3.04
CA ASP A 294 -22.28 -9.83 3.36
C ASP A 294 -23.28 -8.70 3.67
N VAL A 295 -22.99 -7.47 3.22
CA VAL A 295 -23.88 -6.32 3.40
C VAL A 295 -24.84 -6.18 2.22
N GLU A 296 -25.88 -5.36 2.40
CA GLU A 296 -26.81 -5.01 1.32
C GLU A 296 -26.06 -4.44 0.09
N PRO A 297 -26.43 -4.81 -1.15
CA PRO A 297 -25.71 -4.40 -2.36
C PRO A 297 -25.53 -2.88 -2.51
N GLY A 298 -26.48 -2.09 -2.00
CA GLY A 298 -26.37 -0.62 -2.02
C GLY A 298 -25.30 -0.07 -1.07
N VAL A 299 -25.01 -0.77 0.02
CA VAL A 299 -23.93 -0.43 0.96
C VAL A 299 -22.59 -0.79 0.34
N LEU A 300 -22.44 -2.01 -0.19
CA LEU A 300 -21.25 -2.43 -0.92
C LEU A 300 -20.95 -1.49 -2.10
N GLY A 301 -21.96 -1.17 -2.90
CA GLY A 301 -21.83 -0.25 -4.02
C GLY A 301 -21.47 1.17 -3.62
N ARG A 302 -21.86 1.67 -2.42
CA ARG A 302 -21.38 2.95 -1.90
C ARG A 302 -19.91 2.87 -1.55
N LEU A 303 -19.49 1.87 -0.78
CA LEU A 303 -18.09 1.68 -0.40
C LEU A 303 -17.19 1.53 -1.63
N VAL A 304 -17.61 0.72 -2.61
CA VAL A 304 -16.85 0.54 -3.85
C VAL A 304 -16.68 1.86 -4.61
N ARG A 305 -17.72 2.70 -4.70
CA ARG A 305 -17.60 4.02 -5.34
C ARG A 305 -16.74 4.99 -4.54
N HIS A 306 -16.74 4.89 -3.21
CA HIS A 306 -15.82 5.63 -2.35
C HIS A 306 -14.37 5.29 -2.71
N GLU A 307 -13.98 4.01 -2.66
CA GLU A 307 -12.61 3.58 -2.99
C GLU A 307 -12.22 3.86 -4.46
N LEU A 308 -13.16 3.64 -5.39
CA LEU A 308 -12.92 3.97 -6.79
C LEU A 308 -12.69 5.46 -7.01
N THR A 309 -13.24 6.34 -6.18
CA THR A 309 -12.96 7.78 -6.26
C THR A 309 -11.51 8.06 -5.95
N HIS A 310 -10.97 7.49 -4.87
CA HIS A 310 -9.54 7.59 -4.55
C HIS A 310 -8.67 7.00 -5.65
N ALA A 311 -9.02 5.82 -6.18
CA ALA A 311 -8.27 5.19 -7.26
C ALA A 311 -8.31 6.00 -8.57
N THR A 312 -9.43 6.66 -8.86
CA THR A 312 -9.61 7.50 -10.05
C THR A 312 -8.88 8.83 -9.93
N LEU A 313 -8.90 9.45 -8.75
CA LEU A 313 -8.13 10.67 -8.47
C LEU A 313 -6.62 10.37 -8.50
N GLY A 314 -6.22 9.18 -8.03
CA GLY A 314 -4.85 8.70 -8.07
C GLY A 314 -3.87 9.74 -7.52
N LYS A 315 -2.93 10.18 -8.35
CA LYS A 315 -1.92 11.16 -7.93
C LYS A 315 -2.53 12.51 -7.55
N ARG A 316 -3.59 12.92 -8.23
CA ARG A 316 -4.29 14.20 -7.99
C ARG A 316 -4.92 14.24 -6.60
N GLY A 317 -5.33 13.10 -6.07
CA GLY A 317 -5.91 12.99 -4.72
C GLY A 317 -4.88 13.05 -3.60
N HIS A 318 -3.58 12.92 -3.89
CA HIS A 318 -2.54 12.92 -2.86
C HIS A 318 -2.15 14.34 -2.42
N GLY A 319 -1.89 14.49 -1.12
CA GLY A 319 -1.37 15.73 -0.54
C GLY A 319 -2.44 16.78 -0.23
N ALA A 320 -3.69 16.53 -0.61
CA ALA A 320 -4.82 17.34 -0.17
C ALA A 320 -5.18 17.05 1.30
N PRO A 321 -5.78 18.01 2.03
CA PRO A 321 -6.32 17.79 3.37
C PRO A 321 -7.34 16.64 3.41
N LEU A 322 -7.32 15.84 4.47
CA LEU A 322 -8.18 14.65 4.60
C LEU A 322 -9.67 14.97 4.47
N TRP A 323 -10.14 16.10 5.02
CA TRP A 323 -11.55 16.50 4.89
C TRP A 323 -11.98 16.63 3.42
N LEU A 324 -11.07 17.04 2.53
CA LEU A 324 -11.38 17.25 1.13
C LEU A 324 -11.28 15.94 0.35
N SER A 325 -10.20 15.16 0.55
CA SER A 325 -10.04 13.87 -0.14
C SER A 325 -11.17 12.90 0.24
N GLU A 326 -11.45 12.76 1.53
CA GLU A 326 -12.50 11.88 2.03
C GLU A 326 -13.90 12.45 1.78
N GLY A 327 -14.05 13.78 1.88
CA GLY A 327 -15.30 14.45 1.56
C GLY A 327 -15.71 14.30 0.10
N ILE A 328 -14.76 14.37 -0.84
CA ILE A 328 -15.00 14.10 -2.27
C ILE A 328 -15.36 12.63 -2.48
N ALA A 329 -14.63 11.69 -1.87
CA ALA A 329 -14.94 10.26 -1.98
C ALA A 329 -16.35 9.94 -1.47
N GLU A 330 -16.74 10.48 -0.32
CA GLU A 330 -18.09 10.37 0.20
C GLU A 330 -19.14 11.03 -0.71
N TYR A 331 -18.89 12.26 -1.16
CA TYR A 331 -19.76 13.00 -2.07
C TYR A 331 -20.04 12.21 -3.35
N VAL A 332 -19.00 11.70 -4.02
CA VAL A 332 -19.09 10.89 -5.23
C VAL A 332 -19.84 9.59 -4.95
N SER A 333 -19.51 8.91 -3.84
CA SER A 333 -20.10 7.63 -3.45
C SER A 333 -21.62 7.66 -3.29
N VAL A 334 -22.22 8.82 -3.03
CA VAL A 334 -23.67 8.93 -2.84
C VAL A 334 -24.42 9.51 -4.03
N ARG A 335 -23.74 10.02 -5.07
CA ARG A 335 -24.41 10.76 -6.17
C ARG A 335 -25.49 9.95 -6.88
N GLN A 336 -25.21 8.69 -7.19
CA GLN A 336 -26.16 7.79 -7.86
C GLN A 336 -27.18 7.15 -6.90
N MET A 337 -27.11 7.46 -5.60
CA MET A 337 -28.07 6.97 -4.63
C MET A 337 -29.26 7.92 -4.51
N PRO A 338 -30.50 7.40 -4.44
CA PRO A 338 -31.67 8.21 -4.09
C PRO A 338 -31.47 8.90 -2.74
N PRO A 339 -31.92 10.17 -2.55
CA PRO A 339 -31.73 10.90 -1.30
C PRO A 339 -32.14 10.13 -0.04
N GLY A 340 -33.28 9.43 -0.06
CA GLY A 340 -33.76 8.63 1.08
C GLY A 340 -32.91 7.40 1.46
N ARG A 341 -31.93 7.04 0.63
CA ARG A 341 -30.96 5.97 0.92
C ARG A 341 -29.60 6.50 1.36
N ARG A 342 -29.36 7.81 1.29
CA ARG A 342 -28.14 8.42 1.82
C ARG A 342 -28.31 8.52 3.33
N ARG A 343 -27.56 7.73 4.08
CA ARG A 343 -27.68 7.64 5.55
C ARG A 343 -26.43 8.22 6.20
N LEU A 344 -26.65 8.89 7.32
CA LEU A 344 -25.60 9.37 8.21
C LEU A 344 -25.36 8.38 9.35
N PRO A 345 -24.12 8.28 9.86
CA PRO A 345 -23.86 7.71 11.18
C PRO A 345 -24.69 8.43 12.26
N ALA A 346 -25.11 7.69 13.29
CA ALA A 346 -25.99 8.22 14.33
C ALA A 346 -25.42 9.44 15.07
N SER A 347 -24.09 9.53 15.19
CA SER A 347 -23.39 10.63 15.84
C SER A 347 -23.15 11.85 14.95
N ALA A 348 -23.35 11.76 13.62
CA ALA A 348 -22.94 12.79 12.67
C ALA A 348 -23.53 14.18 12.97
N LEU A 349 -24.82 14.26 13.32
CA LEU A 349 -25.46 15.53 13.65
C LEU A 349 -24.91 16.15 14.94
N SER A 350 -24.65 15.33 15.96
CA SER A 350 -24.07 15.82 17.23
C SER A 350 -22.62 16.26 17.08
N VAL A 351 -21.83 15.55 16.28
CA VAL A 351 -20.42 15.88 16.01
C VAL A 351 -20.34 17.14 15.16
N GLY A 352 -21.10 17.19 14.05
CA GLY A 352 -21.17 18.38 13.21
C GLY A 352 -21.63 19.61 13.99
N GLY A 353 -22.63 19.49 14.86
CA GLY A 353 -23.10 20.60 15.69
C GLY A 353 -22.06 21.17 16.67
N ALA A 354 -21.00 20.41 16.98
CA ALA A 354 -19.88 20.84 17.81
C ALA A 354 -18.63 21.21 16.99
N ALA A 355 -18.66 21.06 15.66
CA ALA A 355 -17.51 21.32 14.81
C ALA A 355 -17.27 22.83 14.65
N GLU A 356 -16.10 23.29 15.07
CA GLU A 356 -15.69 24.70 14.95
C GLU A 356 -14.79 24.94 13.72
N ASP A 357 -14.15 23.89 13.19
CA ASP A 357 -13.22 23.94 12.06
C ASP A 357 -13.28 22.66 11.20
N LEU A 358 -12.57 22.64 10.08
CA LEU A 358 -12.46 21.49 9.19
C LEU A 358 -11.69 20.34 9.88
N PRO A 359 -12.13 19.08 9.78
CA PRO A 359 -11.48 17.98 10.48
C PRO A 359 -10.08 17.67 9.91
N GLY A 360 -9.13 17.40 10.80
CA GLY A 360 -7.77 16.98 10.48
C GLY A 360 -7.48 15.53 10.89
N GLU A 361 -6.21 15.15 10.93
CA GLU A 361 -5.78 13.77 11.20
C GLU A 361 -6.27 13.21 12.55
N GLU A 362 -6.38 14.05 13.58
CA GLU A 362 -6.85 13.64 14.91
C GLU A 362 -8.33 13.21 14.87
N GLU A 363 -9.17 13.94 14.15
CA GLU A 363 -10.58 13.62 13.96
C GLU A 363 -10.78 12.29 13.22
N PHE A 364 -10.00 12.06 12.16
CA PHE A 364 -10.09 10.84 11.34
C PHE A 364 -9.49 9.61 12.02
N SER A 365 -8.55 9.78 12.95
CA SER A 365 -8.00 8.68 13.77
C SER A 365 -8.81 8.40 15.04
N GLY A 366 -9.73 9.30 15.40
CA GLY A 366 -10.53 9.23 16.61
C GLY A 366 -11.69 8.23 16.57
N ALA A 367 -12.34 8.04 17.73
CA ALA A 367 -13.49 7.14 17.87
C ALA A 367 -14.73 7.59 17.08
N GLN A 368 -14.76 8.83 16.60
CA GLN A 368 -15.87 9.42 15.85
C GLN A 368 -15.54 9.62 14.36
N ALA A 369 -14.52 8.93 13.84
CA ALA A 369 -14.07 9.07 12.45
C ALA A 369 -15.22 9.02 11.44
N GLU A 370 -16.13 8.05 11.53
CA GLU A 370 -17.32 7.94 10.67
C GLU A 370 -18.17 9.22 10.63
N ALA A 371 -18.33 9.89 11.76
CA ALA A 371 -19.05 11.17 11.83
C ALA A 371 -18.28 12.30 11.13
N TRP A 372 -16.95 12.29 11.20
CA TRP A 372 -16.10 13.27 10.51
C TRP A 372 -16.04 13.04 9.00
N TYR A 373 -16.14 11.80 8.52
CA TYR A 373 -16.42 11.51 7.10
C TYR A 373 -17.75 12.15 6.66
N ALA A 374 -18.80 12.02 7.49
CA ALA A 374 -20.09 12.64 7.20
C ALA A 374 -20.04 14.18 7.21
N VAL A 375 -19.34 14.80 8.15
CA VAL A 375 -19.13 16.26 8.16
C VAL A 375 -18.41 16.71 6.88
N SER A 376 -17.32 16.01 6.52
CA SER A 376 -16.52 16.28 5.33
C SER A 376 -17.32 16.14 4.04
N TRP A 377 -18.16 15.11 3.94
CA TRP A 377 -19.12 14.95 2.84
C TRP A 377 -20.01 16.18 2.71
N TRP A 378 -20.63 16.64 3.79
CA TRP A 378 -21.56 17.76 3.73
C TRP A 378 -20.90 19.11 3.51
N VAL A 379 -19.64 19.28 3.92
CA VAL A 379 -18.80 20.40 3.47
C VAL A 379 -18.65 20.36 1.95
N CYS A 380 -18.31 19.20 1.37
CA CYS A 380 -18.20 19.05 -0.08
C CYS A 380 -19.56 19.23 -0.80
N GLU A 381 -20.66 18.75 -0.23
CA GLU A 381 -22.01 18.98 -0.78
C GLU A 381 -22.36 20.48 -0.77
N TYR A 382 -21.96 21.23 0.27
CA TYR A 382 -22.13 22.68 0.31
C TYR A 382 -21.30 23.37 -0.78
N VAL A 383 -20.03 22.99 -0.94
CA VAL A 383 -19.18 23.56 -2.00
C VAL A 383 -19.79 23.30 -3.38
N ALA A 384 -20.13 22.04 -3.68
CA ALA A 384 -20.69 21.66 -4.96
C ALA A 384 -22.04 22.33 -5.26
N SER A 385 -22.91 22.48 -4.25
CA SER A 385 -24.23 23.11 -4.42
C SER A 385 -24.17 24.64 -4.55
N THR A 386 -23.15 25.28 -3.98
CA THR A 386 -23.03 26.75 -3.95
C THR A 386 -22.12 27.28 -5.06
N TYR A 387 -20.98 26.63 -5.29
CA TYR A 387 -19.94 27.06 -6.23
C TYR A 387 -19.83 26.19 -7.48
N GLY A 388 -20.58 25.08 -7.54
CA GLY A 388 -20.55 24.10 -8.62
C GLY A 388 -19.61 22.94 -8.33
N GLU A 389 -19.91 21.78 -8.91
CA GLU A 389 -19.20 20.51 -8.66
C GLU A 389 -17.71 20.58 -8.99
N GLN A 390 -17.33 21.31 -10.05
CA GLN A 390 -15.93 21.50 -10.45
C GLN A 390 -15.08 22.23 -9.41
N MET A 391 -15.70 23.00 -8.50
CA MET A 391 -14.98 23.70 -7.45
C MET A 391 -14.32 22.73 -6.45
N LEU A 392 -14.89 21.53 -6.25
CA LEU A 392 -14.26 20.51 -5.41
C LEU A 392 -12.87 20.12 -5.94
N PHE A 393 -12.77 19.99 -7.25
CA PHE A 393 -11.54 19.56 -7.89
C PHE A 393 -10.54 20.71 -8.08
N GLU A 394 -11.01 21.95 -8.25
CA GLU A 394 -10.14 23.14 -8.15
C GLU A 394 -9.53 23.26 -6.75
N LEU A 395 -10.34 23.08 -5.69
CA LEU A 395 -9.82 23.07 -4.32
C LEU A 395 -8.82 21.94 -4.11
N LEU A 396 -9.07 20.76 -4.67
CA LEU A 396 -8.15 19.63 -4.59
C LEU A 396 -6.78 19.99 -5.19
N ASP A 397 -6.77 20.64 -6.34
CA ASP A 397 -5.53 21.06 -7.02
C ASP A 397 -4.83 22.21 -6.27
N ARG A 398 -5.58 23.17 -5.71
CA ARG A 398 -5.03 24.31 -4.96
C ARG A 398 -4.48 23.95 -3.59
N LEU A 399 -5.07 22.94 -2.95
CA LEU A 399 -4.67 22.45 -1.64
C LEU A 399 -3.67 21.29 -1.71
N ALA A 400 -3.25 20.90 -2.92
CA ALA A 400 -2.22 19.89 -3.11
C ALA A 400 -0.88 20.32 -2.48
N ASP A 401 -0.03 19.33 -2.19
CA ASP A 401 1.31 19.51 -1.63
C ASP A 401 1.36 20.32 -0.31
N GLY A 402 0.27 20.32 0.47
CA GLY A 402 0.21 20.92 1.80
C GLY A 402 0.07 22.44 1.82
N ALA A 403 -0.54 23.03 0.78
CA ALA A 403 -0.88 24.46 0.79
C ALA A 403 -1.80 24.82 1.98
N ASP A 404 -1.64 26.03 2.50
CA ASP A 404 -2.37 26.47 3.68
C ASP A 404 -3.85 26.75 3.37
N GLN A 405 -4.74 25.97 3.97
CA GLN A 405 -6.18 26.11 3.79
C GLN A 405 -6.74 27.43 4.37
N ASP A 406 -6.05 28.05 5.33
CA ASP A 406 -6.42 29.36 5.86
C ASP A 406 -6.22 30.48 4.83
N ASP A 407 -5.33 30.29 3.86
CA ASP A 407 -5.09 31.23 2.75
C ASP A 407 -5.94 30.88 1.52
N VAL A 408 -5.94 29.59 1.13
CA VAL A 408 -6.58 29.13 -0.10
C VAL A 408 -8.11 29.27 -0.06
N LEU A 409 -8.76 28.92 1.06
CA LEU A 409 -10.23 28.96 1.12
C LEU A 409 -10.79 30.39 1.03
N PRO A 410 -10.24 31.39 1.73
CA PRO A 410 -10.64 32.78 1.52
C PRO A 410 -10.36 33.30 0.11
N GLU A 411 -9.23 32.91 -0.51
CA GLU A 411 -8.91 33.31 -1.89
C GLU A 411 -9.94 32.77 -2.89
N VAL A 412 -10.24 31.47 -2.80
CA VAL A 412 -11.02 30.74 -3.82
C VAL A 412 -12.53 30.84 -3.57
N LEU A 413 -12.96 30.70 -2.30
CA LEU A 413 -14.38 30.66 -1.93
C LEU A 413 -14.87 31.95 -1.26
N GLY A 414 -13.97 32.82 -0.80
CA GLY A 414 -14.33 34.02 -0.04
C GLY A 414 -14.78 33.75 1.39
N ILE A 415 -14.49 32.57 1.94
CA ILE A 415 -14.87 32.15 3.29
C ILE A 415 -13.73 31.43 4.00
N THR A 416 -13.68 31.53 5.32
CA THR A 416 -12.68 30.84 6.15
C THR A 416 -12.99 29.34 6.32
N PRO A 417 -12.02 28.51 6.74
CA PRO A 417 -12.27 27.11 7.11
C PRO A 417 -13.45 26.94 8.08
N ALA A 418 -13.47 27.68 9.19
CA ALA A 418 -14.55 27.65 10.17
C ALA A 418 -15.92 28.01 9.57
N GLN A 419 -15.98 29.01 8.69
CA GLN A 419 -17.22 29.36 7.99
C GLN A 419 -17.66 28.24 7.04
N LEU A 420 -16.73 27.61 6.33
CA LEU A 420 -17.01 26.49 5.44
C LEU A 420 -17.58 25.30 6.21
N THR A 421 -16.98 24.92 7.35
CA THR A 421 -17.51 23.89 8.26
C THR A 421 -18.93 24.20 8.71
N GLN A 422 -19.17 25.42 9.23
CA GLN A 422 -20.49 25.82 9.70
C GLN A 422 -21.56 25.75 8.60
N ARG A 423 -21.21 26.11 7.36
CA ARG A 423 -22.14 26.06 6.22
C ARG A 423 -22.45 24.62 5.80
N GLY A 424 -21.45 23.75 5.76
CA GLY A 424 -21.62 22.32 5.50
C GLY A 424 -22.51 21.65 6.55
N VAL A 425 -22.22 21.88 7.83
CA VAL A 425 -23.02 21.35 8.95
C VAL A 425 -24.45 21.87 8.91
N ALA A 426 -24.67 23.16 8.65
CA ALA A 426 -26.02 23.72 8.56
C ALA A 426 -26.84 23.08 7.43
N LEU A 427 -26.19 22.79 6.29
CA LEU A 427 -26.81 22.10 5.17
C LEU A 427 -27.15 20.63 5.52
N MET A 428 -26.23 19.94 6.20
CA MET A 428 -26.46 18.58 6.73
C MET A 428 -27.68 18.54 7.66
N THR A 429 -27.71 19.39 8.67
CA THR A 429 -28.79 19.45 9.66
C THR A 429 -30.13 19.75 8.99
N THR A 430 -30.18 20.74 8.09
CA THR A 430 -31.42 21.09 7.37
C THR A 430 -31.97 19.93 6.53
N THR A 431 -31.08 19.04 6.05
CA THR A 431 -31.47 17.89 5.23
C THR A 431 -32.04 16.74 6.06
N TYR A 432 -31.50 16.47 7.25
CA TYR A 432 -31.85 15.28 8.04
C TYR A 432 -32.69 15.54 9.29
N ASP A 433 -32.83 16.78 9.74
CA ASP A 433 -33.63 17.15 10.91
C ASP A 433 -35.12 17.41 10.54
N ARG A 434 -35.63 16.71 9.52
CA ARG A 434 -37.02 16.82 9.02
C ARG A 434 -37.88 15.62 9.35
#